data_AF-X2LCC9-F1
#
_entry.id   AF-X2LCC9-F1
#
_cell.length_a   1.000
_cell.length_b   1.000
_cell.length_c   1.000
_cell.angle_alpha   90.00
_cell.angle_beta   90.00
_cell.angle_gamma   90.00
#
_symmetry.space_group_name_H-M   'P 1'
#
loop_
_entity.id
_entity.type
_entity.pdbx_description
1 polymer ?
#
loop_
_entity_poly.entity_id
_entity_poly.type
_entity_poly.pdbx_seq_one_letter_code
_entity_poly.pdbx_strand_id
1 'polypeptide(L)'
;SRLNWGIAAQQVPYLNGAYASGTATVNGEPAFVEQQLLQRQTNRTIEGVIAYPFNQVQRVEVTAGGGHIAFDRELKTRAFSLFTGQQILDENQDLEAGDPLWLGFGSAALVFDNSLFGATGPILGQRYRLEVSPTFGSIDYVGGLVDFRRYFMPVRPFTIAARVLHYGRYGSGGEDQRLQPLFIGYPGLVRGYTFGSFDASECDPPANDPNACPVFDQLLGTRMLVGNVELRFPLFGVLGIGSGYYGALPLDFTVFGDGGVAWESNIEPSFAGGDRKPVFSAGAGFRFNLFGFAVAELNLVRPFDRPAKNWVWEFNLQPGF
;
A
#
# COMPACT_ATOMS: atom_id res chain seq x y z
N SER A 1 14.07 -10.05 -31.26
CA SER A 1 13.81 -9.27 -30.05
C SER A 1 14.17 -7.81 -30.32
N ARG A 2 13.34 -6.84 -29.91
CA ARG A 2 13.68 -5.40 -29.97
C ARG A 2 13.89 -4.92 -28.55
N LEU A 3 15.00 -4.24 -28.31
CA LEU A 3 15.30 -3.62 -27.03
C LEU A 3 14.34 -2.45 -26.81
N ASN A 4 13.63 -2.45 -25.69
CA ASN A 4 12.82 -1.31 -25.27
C ASN A 4 13.56 -0.56 -24.18
N TRP A 5 13.48 0.76 -24.19
CA TRP A 5 14.11 1.59 -23.18
C TRP A 5 13.24 2.81 -22.87
N GLY A 6 13.45 3.38 -21.69
CA GLY A 6 12.77 4.58 -21.24
C GLY A 6 13.58 5.30 -20.17
N ILE A 7 13.29 6.58 -19.98
CA ILE A 7 13.84 7.41 -18.92
C ILE A 7 12.67 8.10 -18.23
N ALA A 8 12.69 8.13 -16.91
CA ALA A 8 11.72 8.83 -16.09
C ALA A 8 12.43 9.77 -15.11
N ALA A 9 11.83 10.92 -14.87
CA ALA A 9 12.21 11.82 -13.79
C ALA A 9 10.93 12.27 -13.09
N GLN A 10 10.97 12.31 -11.76
CA GLN A 10 9.80 12.68 -10.97
C GLN A 10 10.20 13.44 -9.71
N GLN A 11 9.27 14.26 -9.23
CA GLN A 11 9.30 14.84 -7.91
C GLN A 11 7.93 14.64 -7.26
N VAL A 12 7.90 13.95 -6.12
CA VAL A 12 6.67 13.67 -5.38
C VAL A 12 6.84 14.17 -3.95
N PRO A 13 6.08 15.20 -3.54
CA PRO A 13 6.00 15.61 -2.15
C PRO A 13 4.93 14.77 -1.41
N TYR A 14 5.32 14.19 -0.28
CA TYR A 14 4.40 13.62 0.70
C TYR A 14 4.30 14.59 1.86
N LEU A 15 3.08 14.93 2.25
CA LEU A 15 2.79 15.81 3.38
C LEU A 15 1.92 15.05 4.37
N ASN A 16 2.44 14.89 5.58
CA ASN A 16 1.70 14.36 6.73
C ASN A 16 1.72 15.41 7.83
N GLY A 17 0.88 15.24 8.85
CA GLY A 17 0.85 16.17 9.96
C GLY A 17 -0.01 15.69 11.10
N ALA A 18 0.05 16.46 12.18
CA ALA A 18 -0.77 16.27 13.36
C ALA A 18 -1.36 17.61 13.78
N TYR A 19 -2.49 17.56 14.47
CA TYR A 19 -3.18 18.72 14.98
C TYR A 19 -3.52 18.51 16.45
N ALA A 20 -3.25 19.52 17.27
CA ALA A 20 -3.62 19.56 18.67
C ALA A 20 -4.22 20.92 19.00
N SER A 21 -5.15 20.96 19.95
CA SER A 21 -5.68 22.21 20.46
C SER A 21 -5.96 22.12 21.96
N GLY A 22 -5.97 23.27 22.62
CA GLY A 22 -6.19 23.37 24.06
C GLY A 22 -6.32 24.82 24.51
N THR A 23 -6.38 25.02 25.82
CA THR A 23 -6.35 26.36 26.42
C THR A 23 -5.02 26.58 27.13
N ALA A 24 -4.49 27.79 27.00
CA ALA A 24 -3.27 28.21 27.68
C ALA A 24 -3.34 29.71 27.98
N THR A 25 -2.39 30.23 28.76
CA THR A 25 -2.21 31.67 28.92
C THR A 25 -1.16 32.15 27.92
N VAL A 26 -1.55 33.06 27.02
CA VAL A 26 -0.67 33.66 26.00
C VAL A 26 -0.68 35.16 26.19
N ASN A 27 0.50 35.79 26.28
CA ASN A 27 0.65 37.23 26.55
C ASN A 27 -0.12 37.73 27.79
N GLY A 28 -0.26 36.88 28.81
CA GLY A 28 -0.97 37.21 30.05
C GLY A 28 -2.50 37.10 29.99
N GLU A 29 -3.06 36.64 28.87
CA GLU A 29 -4.51 36.43 28.68
C GLU A 29 -4.84 34.94 28.46
N PRO A 30 -5.96 34.41 28.99
CA PRO A 30 -6.44 33.09 28.60
C PRO A 30 -6.77 33.04 27.10
N ALA A 31 -6.23 32.05 26.42
CA ALA A 31 -6.30 31.87 24.98
C ALA A 31 -6.61 30.42 24.61
N PHE A 32 -7.35 30.25 23.52
CA PHE A 32 -7.45 28.98 22.80
C PHE A 32 -6.24 28.86 21.88
N VAL A 33 -5.48 27.78 22.00
CA VAL A 33 -4.25 27.54 21.25
C VAL A 33 -4.45 26.35 20.31
N GLU A 34 -4.05 26.54 19.06
CA GLU A 34 -4.02 25.53 18.01
C GLU A 34 -2.56 25.28 17.62
N GLN A 35 -2.16 24.02 17.56
CA GLN A 35 -0.86 23.59 17.09
C GLN A 35 -1.02 22.62 15.94
N GLN A 36 -0.37 22.93 14.82
CA GLN A 36 -0.35 22.11 13.62
C GLN A 36 1.10 21.74 13.30
N LEU A 37 1.43 20.46 13.44
CA LEU A 37 2.69 19.90 12.97
C LEU A 37 2.53 19.48 11.52
N LEU A 38 3.42 19.95 10.66
CA LEU A 38 3.53 19.54 9.26
C LEU A 38 4.88 18.87 9.04
N GLN A 39 4.86 17.70 8.39
CA GLN A 39 6.04 16.94 8.02
C GLN A 39 6.00 16.66 6.54
N ARG A 40 7.01 17.10 5.82
CA ARG A 40 7.10 16.97 4.38
C ARG A 40 8.31 16.14 3.99
N GLN A 41 8.07 15.14 3.15
CA GLN A 41 9.09 14.34 2.51
C GLN A 41 9.02 14.60 1.00
N THR A 42 10.08 15.16 0.42
CA THR A 42 10.14 15.42 -1.02
C THR A 42 11.07 14.42 -1.69
N ASN A 43 10.49 13.46 -2.42
CA ASN A 43 11.23 12.47 -3.17
C ASN A 43 11.50 12.98 -4.59
N ARG A 44 12.76 13.00 -5.00
CA ARG A 44 13.18 13.33 -6.37
C ARG A 44 13.94 12.14 -6.93
N THR A 45 13.55 11.62 -8.07
CA THR A 45 14.25 10.50 -8.70
C THR A 45 14.44 10.73 -10.19
N ILE A 46 15.54 10.22 -10.71
CA ILE A 46 15.77 10.04 -12.14
C ILE A 46 16.23 8.60 -12.36
N GLU A 47 15.63 7.92 -13.32
CA GLU A 47 15.93 6.53 -13.60
C GLU A 47 15.80 6.20 -15.09
N GLY A 48 16.60 5.25 -15.55
CA GLY A 48 16.50 4.63 -16.86
C GLY A 48 16.06 3.18 -16.72
N VAL A 49 15.20 2.72 -17.63
CA VAL A 49 14.77 1.33 -17.72
C VAL A 49 15.12 0.76 -19.08
N ILE A 50 15.55 -0.49 -19.09
CA ILE A 50 15.80 -1.30 -20.29
C ILE A 50 15.03 -2.61 -20.14
N ALA A 51 14.26 -2.97 -21.15
CA ALA A 51 13.54 -4.24 -21.21
C ALA A 51 13.96 -5.03 -22.46
N TYR A 52 14.43 -6.26 -22.27
CA TYR A 52 14.82 -7.18 -23.32
C TYR A 52 13.88 -8.39 -23.37
N PRO A 53 12.96 -8.48 -24.36
CA PRO A 53 12.06 -9.60 -24.49
C PRO A 53 12.75 -10.81 -25.10
N PHE A 54 12.68 -11.96 -24.42
CA PHE A 54 13.09 -13.26 -24.96
C PHE A 54 12.04 -13.80 -25.94
N ASN A 55 10.75 -13.59 -25.62
CA ASN A 55 9.61 -13.93 -26.46
C ASN A 55 8.43 -12.98 -26.14
N GLN A 56 7.22 -13.29 -26.64
CA GLN A 56 6.04 -12.44 -26.46
C GLN A 56 5.57 -12.30 -25.01
N VAL A 57 5.90 -13.29 -24.16
CA VAL A 57 5.39 -13.39 -22.79
C VAL A 57 6.49 -13.34 -21.74
N GLN A 58 7.77 -13.34 -22.13
CA GLN A 58 8.90 -13.42 -21.19
C GLN A 58 9.99 -12.41 -21.56
N ARG A 59 10.47 -11.68 -20.55
CA ARG A 59 11.50 -10.64 -20.69
C ARG A 59 12.34 -10.48 -19.43
N VAL A 60 13.52 -9.90 -19.61
CA VAL A 60 14.31 -9.33 -18.51
C VAL A 60 14.18 -7.81 -18.53
N GLU A 61 14.05 -7.20 -17.37
CA GLU A 61 14.05 -5.75 -17.18
C GLU A 61 15.21 -5.37 -16.27
N VAL A 62 15.87 -4.25 -16.59
CA VAL A 62 16.93 -3.65 -15.78
C VAL A 62 16.60 -2.19 -15.60
N THR A 63 16.63 -1.72 -14.35
CA THR A 63 16.46 -0.31 -14.00
C THR A 63 17.70 0.18 -13.28
N ALA A 64 18.09 1.43 -13.50
CA ALA A 64 19.14 2.09 -12.74
C ALA A 64 18.82 3.58 -12.60
N GLY A 65 19.11 4.15 -11.44
CA GLY A 65 18.75 5.53 -11.15
C GLY A 65 19.42 6.11 -9.92
N GLY A 66 19.13 7.40 -9.70
CA GLY A 66 19.54 8.16 -8.54
C GLY A 66 18.35 8.87 -7.91
N GLY A 67 18.36 8.97 -6.59
CA GLY A 67 17.31 9.57 -5.78
C GLY A 67 17.85 10.55 -4.75
N HIS A 68 17.08 11.60 -4.50
CA HIS A 68 17.28 12.53 -3.40
C HIS A 68 15.97 12.66 -2.61
N ILE A 69 16.01 12.35 -1.31
CA ILE A 69 14.88 12.49 -0.40
C ILE A 69 15.22 13.58 0.61
N ALA A 70 14.44 14.65 0.62
CA ALA A 70 14.57 15.74 1.58
C ALA A 70 13.42 15.72 2.59
N PHE A 71 13.72 16.07 3.84
CA PHE A 71 12.75 16.13 4.93
C PHE A 71 12.64 17.57 5.44
N ASP A 72 11.43 17.96 5.81
CA ASP A 72 11.07 19.29 6.30
C ASP A 72 10.01 19.12 7.39
N ARG A 73 10.12 19.88 8.48
CA ARG A 73 9.21 19.81 9.62
C ARG A 73 8.92 21.22 10.11
N GLU A 74 7.64 21.57 10.17
CA GLU A 74 7.17 22.90 10.58
C GLU A 74 6.12 22.74 11.67
N LEU A 75 6.21 23.52 12.74
CA LEU A 75 5.17 23.65 13.76
C LEU A 75 4.54 25.03 13.66
N LYS A 76 3.25 25.05 13.33
CA LYS A 76 2.44 26.26 13.31
C LYS A 76 1.62 26.36 14.58
N THR A 77 1.81 27.44 15.34
CA THR A 77 1.06 27.73 16.55
C THR A 77 0.23 29.00 16.35
N ARG A 78 -1.08 28.89 16.57
CA ARG A 78 -2.01 30.02 16.58
C ARG A 78 -2.67 30.11 17.95
N ALA A 79 -2.88 31.33 18.43
CA ALA A 79 -3.65 31.54 19.65
C ALA A 79 -4.73 32.59 19.44
N PHE A 80 -5.91 32.34 20.02
CA PHE A 80 -7.08 33.20 19.96
C PHE A 80 -7.50 33.59 21.37
N SER A 81 -7.67 34.88 21.63
CA SER A 81 -8.16 35.41 22.91
C SER A 81 -9.51 34.80 23.27
N LEU A 82 -9.63 34.24 24.48
CA LEU A 82 -10.92 33.72 24.96
C LEU A 82 -11.89 34.83 25.37
N PHE A 83 -11.41 36.07 25.55
CA PHE A 83 -12.27 37.22 25.84
C PHE A 83 -12.86 37.87 24.58
N THR A 84 -12.08 37.96 23.50
CA THR A 84 -12.43 38.74 22.30
C THR A 84 -12.61 37.91 21.04
N GLY A 85 -12.10 36.66 21.03
CA GLY A 85 -12.04 35.81 19.85
C GLY A 85 -11.00 36.24 18.81
N GLN A 86 -10.23 37.31 19.06
CA GLN A 86 -9.20 37.77 18.13
C GLN A 86 -7.96 36.87 18.19
N GLN A 87 -7.30 36.69 17.04
CA GLN A 87 -6.02 36.01 16.98
C GLN A 87 -4.94 36.90 17.62
N ILE A 88 -4.26 36.37 18.63
CA ILE A 88 -3.22 37.08 19.42
C ILE A 88 -1.82 36.49 19.22
N LEU A 89 -1.69 35.35 18.54
CA LEU A 89 -0.42 34.73 18.14
C LEU A 89 -0.57 34.06 16.76
N ASP A 90 0.43 34.23 15.90
CA ASP A 90 0.70 33.41 14.71
C ASP A 90 2.21 33.18 14.67
N GLU A 91 2.64 31.99 15.01
CA GLU A 91 4.05 31.62 15.02
C GLU A 91 4.25 30.38 14.15
N ASN A 92 5.24 30.42 13.27
CA ASN A 92 5.71 29.26 12.53
C ASN A 92 7.15 28.99 12.98
N GLN A 93 7.42 27.75 13.37
CA GLN A 93 8.74 27.30 13.81
C GLN A 93 9.20 26.15 12.92
N ASP A 94 10.38 26.30 12.31
CA ASP A 94 11.07 25.19 11.67
C ASP A 94 11.67 24.27 12.74
N LEU A 95 11.33 22.99 12.67
CA LEU A 95 11.83 21.95 13.57
C LEU A 95 12.94 21.17 12.88
N GLU A 96 13.79 20.53 13.69
CA GLU A 96 14.79 19.60 13.18
C GLU A 96 14.10 18.43 12.45
N ALA A 97 14.52 18.22 11.20
CA ALA A 97 14.10 17.14 10.33
C ALA A 97 15.26 16.16 10.09
N GLY A 98 14.96 14.97 9.58
CA GLY A 98 16.00 13.98 9.29
C GLY A 98 16.96 14.43 8.19
N ASP A 99 18.21 13.99 8.26
CA ASP A 99 19.21 14.26 7.21
C ASP A 99 18.72 13.78 5.83
N PRO A 100 18.96 14.56 4.77
CA PRO A 100 18.56 14.18 3.42
C PRO A 100 19.28 12.91 2.96
N LEU A 101 18.58 12.12 2.15
CA LEU A 101 19.11 10.88 1.59
C LEU A 101 19.55 11.09 0.15
N TRP A 102 20.78 10.69 -0.15
CA TRP A 102 21.31 10.54 -1.50
C TRP A 102 21.45 9.05 -1.80
N LEU A 103 20.68 8.57 -2.77
CA LEU A 103 20.55 7.16 -3.05
C LEU A 103 20.94 6.89 -4.50
N GLY A 104 21.82 5.91 -4.71
CA GLY A 104 21.93 5.20 -5.98
C GLY A 104 21.15 3.90 -5.89
N PHE A 105 20.42 3.53 -6.94
CA PHE A 105 19.68 2.28 -6.95
C PHE A 105 19.70 1.63 -8.33
N GLY A 106 19.47 0.33 -8.35
CA GLY A 106 19.22 -0.41 -9.57
C GLY A 106 18.37 -1.63 -9.29
N SER A 107 17.88 -2.26 -10.35
CA SER A 107 17.20 -3.54 -10.24
C SER A 107 17.36 -4.40 -11.48
N ALA A 108 17.23 -5.70 -11.29
CA ALA A 108 17.12 -6.67 -12.36
C ALA A 108 15.90 -7.56 -12.08
N ALA A 109 15.02 -7.70 -13.07
CA ALA A 109 13.79 -8.45 -12.95
C ALA A 109 13.58 -9.44 -14.10
N LEU A 110 13.20 -10.67 -13.76
CA LEU A 110 12.64 -11.63 -14.72
C LEU A 110 11.12 -11.52 -14.68
N VAL A 111 10.52 -11.22 -15.83
CA VAL A 111 9.08 -11.05 -15.96
C VAL A 111 8.51 -12.07 -16.95
N PHE A 112 7.43 -12.72 -16.55
CA PHE A 112 6.59 -13.52 -17.43
C PHE A 112 5.15 -13.05 -17.32
N ASP A 113 4.44 -12.93 -18.43
CA ASP A 113 3.03 -12.58 -18.47
C ASP A 113 2.37 -13.16 -19.73
N ASN A 114 1.49 -14.15 -19.54
CA ASN A 114 0.60 -14.64 -20.58
C ASN A 114 -0.88 -14.50 -20.18
N SER A 115 -1.17 -13.51 -19.32
CA SER A 115 -2.51 -13.29 -18.80
C SER A 115 -3.46 -12.80 -19.89
N LEU A 116 -4.65 -13.40 -19.92
CA LEU A 116 -5.75 -13.00 -20.79
C LEU A 116 -6.76 -12.22 -19.96
N PHE A 117 -6.96 -10.96 -20.32
CA PHE A 117 -7.86 -10.05 -19.61
C PHE A 117 -9.31 -10.25 -20.03
N GLY A 118 -10.19 -10.31 -19.01
CA GLY A 118 -11.60 -10.01 -19.15
C GLY A 118 -11.86 -8.51 -18.98
N ALA A 119 -13.10 -8.15 -18.66
CA ALA A 119 -13.48 -6.75 -18.51
C ALA A 119 -12.90 -6.09 -17.26
N THR A 120 -12.75 -6.81 -16.14
CA THR A 120 -12.33 -6.21 -14.87
C THR A 120 -10.96 -6.68 -14.37
N GLY A 121 -10.34 -7.65 -15.05
CA GLY A 121 -9.04 -8.21 -14.72
C GLY A 121 -8.75 -9.51 -15.47
N PRO A 122 -7.61 -10.17 -15.22
CA PRO A 122 -7.26 -11.46 -15.82
C PRO A 122 -8.25 -12.58 -15.50
N ILE A 123 -8.60 -13.37 -16.53
CA ILE A 123 -9.47 -14.55 -16.42
C ILE A 123 -8.74 -15.87 -16.70
N LEU A 124 -7.61 -15.83 -17.41
CA LEU A 124 -6.79 -17.00 -17.76
C LEU A 124 -5.31 -16.64 -17.81
N GLY A 125 -4.45 -17.64 -17.64
CA GLY A 125 -3.00 -17.51 -17.77
C GLY A 125 -2.30 -17.33 -16.42
N GLN A 126 -1.10 -16.79 -16.46
CA GLN A 126 -0.27 -16.54 -15.29
C GLN A 126 0.67 -15.37 -15.55
N ARG A 127 1.14 -14.78 -14.46
CA ARG A 127 2.17 -13.74 -14.50
C ARG A 127 3.08 -13.90 -13.30
N TYR A 128 4.35 -13.59 -13.49
CA TYR A 128 5.27 -13.47 -12.38
C TYR A 128 6.32 -12.40 -12.61
N ARG A 129 6.81 -11.84 -11.51
CA ARG A 129 7.95 -10.94 -11.45
C ARG A 129 8.86 -11.40 -10.33
N LEU A 130 10.10 -11.71 -10.68
CA LEU A 130 11.18 -11.98 -9.73
C LEU A 130 12.18 -10.85 -9.87
N GLU A 131 12.43 -10.08 -8.82
CA GLU A 131 13.29 -8.91 -8.88
C GLU A 131 14.23 -8.83 -7.68
N VAL A 132 15.46 -8.39 -7.96
CA VAL A 132 16.45 -7.99 -6.96
C VAL A 132 16.81 -6.54 -7.21
N SER A 133 16.79 -5.71 -6.16
CA SER A 133 16.93 -4.26 -6.26
C SER A 133 17.86 -3.67 -5.19
N PRO A 134 19.18 -3.59 -5.44
CA PRO A 134 20.09 -2.90 -4.53
C PRO A 134 19.85 -1.38 -4.48
N THR A 135 19.92 -0.83 -3.27
CA THR A 135 20.00 0.61 -2.97
C THR A 135 21.27 0.86 -2.17
N PHE A 136 21.98 1.94 -2.48
CA PHE A 136 23.23 2.31 -1.82
C PHE A 136 23.39 3.83 -1.68
N GLY A 137 24.26 4.28 -0.77
CA GLY A 137 24.57 5.70 -0.56
C GLY A 137 24.34 6.11 0.89
N SER A 138 23.37 6.98 1.16
CA SER A 138 23.01 7.34 2.54
C SER A 138 22.43 6.16 3.33
N ILE A 139 21.85 5.17 2.64
CA ILE A 139 21.28 3.94 3.20
C ILE A 139 21.59 2.81 2.24
N ASP A 140 22.07 1.68 2.76
CA ASP A 140 22.40 0.49 1.98
C ASP A 140 21.47 -0.69 2.32
N TYR A 141 20.76 -1.20 1.31
CA TYR A 141 19.96 -2.43 1.42
C TYR A 141 19.74 -3.09 0.07
N VAL A 142 19.30 -4.35 0.08
CA VAL A 142 18.89 -5.09 -1.11
C VAL A 142 17.40 -5.41 -1.00
N GLY A 143 16.62 -4.92 -1.96
CA GLY A 143 15.24 -5.31 -2.14
C GLY A 143 15.14 -6.67 -2.83
N GLY A 144 14.18 -7.49 -2.41
CA GLY A 144 13.81 -8.73 -3.09
C GLY A 144 12.30 -8.79 -3.27
N LEU A 145 11.84 -9.10 -4.49
CA LEU A 145 10.43 -9.21 -4.84
C LEU A 145 10.17 -10.55 -5.55
N VAL A 146 9.11 -11.22 -5.10
CA VAL A 146 8.47 -12.34 -5.78
C VAL A 146 6.98 -12.03 -5.84
N ASP A 147 6.42 -11.76 -7.02
CA ASP A 147 4.97 -11.67 -7.22
C ASP A 147 4.58 -12.72 -8.26
N PHE A 148 3.83 -13.74 -7.85
CA PHE A 148 3.34 -14.81 -8.71
C PHE A 148 1.82 -14.83 -8.69
N ARG A 149 1.20 -14.85 -9.87
CA ARG A 149 -0.26 -14.88 -10.02
C ARG A 149 -0.67 -15.90 -11.06
N ARG A 150 -1.76 -16.60 -10.80
CA ARG A 150 -2.32 -17.58 -11.72
C ARG A 150 -3.84 -17.48 -11.79
N TYR A 151 -4.35 -17.59 -13.01
CA TYR A 151 -5.76 -17.52 -13.35
C TYR A 151 -6.11 -18.75 -14.17
N PHE A 152 -7.05 -19.53 -13.67
CA PHE A 152 -7.54 -20.69 -14.39
C PHE A 152 -9.05 -20.75 -14.27
N MET A 153 -9.70 -21.24 -15.33
CA MET A 153 -11.15 -21.30 -15.44
C MET A 153 -11.55 -22.78 -15.53
N PRO A 154 -11.79 -23.45 -14.39
CA PRO A 154 -12.13 -24.88 -14.38
C PRO A 154 -13.38 -25.19 -15.19
N VAL A 155 -14.37 -24.30 -15.09
CA VAL A 155 -15.65 -24.38 -15.79
C VAL A 155 -16.08 -22.97 -16.17
N ARG A 156 -16.52 -22.77 -17.41
CA ARG A 156 -17.00 -21.45 -17.85
C ARG A 156 -18.29 -21.07 -17.09
N PRO A 157 -18.47 -19.80 -16.69
CA PRO A 157 -17.56 -18.66 -16.78
C PRO A 157 -16.78 -18.37 -15.48
N PHE A 158 -16.53 -19.38 -14.65
CA PHE A 158 -15.93 -19.23 -13.31
C PHE A 158 -14.41 -19.32 -13.34
N THR A 159 -13.75 -18.23 -12.93
CA THR A 159 -12.29 -18.15 -12.83
C THR A 159 -11.86 -18.22 -11.37
N ILE A 160 -10.84 -19.04 -11.09
CA ILE A 160 -10.10 -18.98 -9.84
C ILE A 160 -8.80 -18.21 -10.10
N ALA A 161 -8.60 -17.12 -9.35
CA ALA A 161 -7.40 -16.31 -9.36
C ALA A 161 -6.66 -16.49 -8.03
N ALA A 162 -5.36 -16.77 -8.10
CA ALA A 162 -4.52 -16.90 -6.91
C ALA A 162 -3.27 -16.03 -7.06
N ARG A 163 -2.80 -15.48 -5.94
CA ARG A 163 -1.58 -14.68 -5.86
C ARG A 163 -0.77 -15.03 -4.62
N VAL A 164 0.54 -15.05 -4.78
CA VAL A 164 1.51 -14.99 -3.69
C VAL A 164 2.47 -13.84 -3.99
N LEU A 165 2.63 -12.94 -3.04
CA LEU A 165 3.58 -11.84 -3.11
C LEU A 165 4.48 -11.87 -1.89
N HIS A 166 5.77 -11.77 -2.11
CA HIS A 166 6.77 -11.47 -1.08
C HIS A 166 7.56 -10.24 -1.53
N TYR A 167 7.72 -9.26 -0.64
CA TYR A 167 8.66 -8.17 -0.82
C TYR A 167 9.40 -7.90 0.48
N GLY A 168 10.69 -7.62 0.40
CA GLY A 168 11.47 -7.30 1.58
C GLY A 168 12.69 -6.46 1.29
N ARG A 169 13.02 -5.58 2.23
CA ARG A 169 14.29 -4.85 2.30
C ARG A 169 15.24 -5.62 3.22
N TYR A 170 16.40 -6.01 2.70
CA TYR A 170 17.38 -6.84 3.40
C TYR A 170 18.70 -6.10 3.57
N GLY A 171 19.34 -6.25 4.73
CA GLY A 171 20.53 -5.49 5.11
C GLY A 171 20.22 -4.40 6.13
N SER A 172 21.27 -3.82 6.70
CA SER A 172 21.19 -2.88 7.83
C SER A 172 20.41 -1.61 7.51
N GLY A 173 20.45 -1.14 6.26
CA GLY A 173 19.70 0.04 5.85
C GLY A 173 18.22 -0.21 5.54
N GLY A 174 17.76 -1.47 5.51
CA GLY A 174 16.38 -1.79 5.14
C GLY A 174 15.33 -1.28 6.13
N GLU A 175 15.75 -1.01 7.37
CA GLU A 175 14.93 -0.60 8.51
C GLU A 175 15.31 0.79 9.04
N ASP A 176 15.98 1.60 8.23
CA ASP A 176 16.26 3.00 8.56
C ASP A 176 14.94 3.76 8.77
N GLN A 177 14.84 4.48 9.89
CA GLN A 177 13.63 5.18 10.33
C GLN A 177 13.17 6.29 9.37
N ARG A 178 14.05 6.74 8.46
CA ARG A 178 13.71 7.71 7.41
C ARG A 178 12.98 7.07 6.23
N LEU A 179 12.93 5.74 6.15
CA LEU A 179 12.15 5.02 5.15
C LEU A 179 10.74 4.76 5.68
N GLN A 180 9.75 4.96 4.82
CA GLN A 180 8.37 4.58 5.14
C GLN A 180 8.29 3.06 5.34
N PRO A 181 7.59 2.56 6.37
CA PRO A 181 7.34 1.14 6.54
C PRO A 181 6.50 0.58 5.38
N LEU A 182 6.68 -0.70 5.07
CA LEU A 182 5.74 -1.42 4.23
C LEU A 182 4.44 -1.58 4.99
N PHE A 183 3.32 -1.49 4.28
CA PHE A 183 2.00 -1.64 4.85
C PHE A 183 1.20 -2.68 4.06
N ILE A 184 0.75 -3.74 4.72
CA ILE A 184 -0.01 -4.81 4.04
C ILE A 184 -1.52 -4.54 3.97
N GLY A 185 -2.01 -3.52 4.67
CA GLY A 185 -3.43 -3.16 4.70
C GLY A 185 -3.92 -2.37 3.49
N TYR A 186 -3.11 -2.22 2.43
CA TYR A 186 -3.60 -1.66 1.18
C TYR A 186 -4.65 -2.60 0.55
N PRO A 187 -5.72 -2.07 -0.07
CA PRO A 187 -6.77 -2.89 -0.68
C PRO A 187 -6.30 -3.84 -1.80
N GLY A 188 -5.16 -3.56 -2.42
CA GLY A 188 -4.52 -4.45 -3.40
C GLY A 188 -3.65 -5.55 -2.78
N LEU A 189 -3.58 -5.63 -1.45
CA LEU A 189 -2.85 -6.61 -0.66
C LEU A 189 -3.83 -7.38 0.25
N VAL A 190 -4.10 -6.92 1.47
CA VAL A 190 -5.06 -7.54 2.39
C VAL A 190 -6.24 -6.60 2.63
N ARG A 191 -7.41 -6.94 2.08
CA ARG A 191 -8.63 -6.13 2.22
C ARG A 191 -9.16 -6.13 3.65
N GLY A 192 -9.84 -5.06 4.04
CA GLY A 192 -10.43 -4.88 5.37
C GLY A 192 -9.50 -4.23 6.40
N TYR A 193 -8.29 -3.86 6.00
CA TYR A 193 -7.23 -3.30 6.87
C TYR A 193 -6.73 -1.93 6.39
N THR A 194 -7.55 -1.18 5.65
CA THR A 194 -7.17 0.14 5.12
C THR A 194 -6.86 1.14 6.25
N PHE A 195 -5.81 1.96 6.08
CA PHE A 195 -5.31 2.92 7.08
C PHE A 195 -6.40 3.76 7.78
N GLY A 196 -7.33 4.36 7.02
CA GLY A 196 -8.37 5.22 7.57
C GLY A 196 -9.58 4.49 8.18
N SER A 197 -9.54 3.16 8.29
CA SER A 197 -10.68 2.36 8.75
C SER A 197 -10.61 1.96 10.22
N PHE A 198 -9.51 2.24 10.91
CA PHE A 198 -9.27 1.87 12.32
C PHE A 198 -9.92 2.87 13.26
N ASP A 199 -10.65 2.35 14.25
CA ASP A 199 -11.17 3.16 15.36
C ASP A 199 -10.18 3.14 16.53
N ALA A 200 -10.12 4.23 17.29
CA ALA A 200 -9.27 4.30 18.49
C ALA A 200 -9.59 3.21 19.52
N SER A 201 -10.84 2.72 19.56
CA SER A 201 -11.27 1.63 20.43
C SER A 201 -10.72 0.25 20.04
N GLU A 202 -10.13 0.10 18.84
CA GLU A 202 -9.45 -1.12 18.41
C GLU A 202 -8.00 -1.18 18.92
N CYS A 203 -7.45 -0.06 19.36
CA CYS A 203 -6.10 0.01 19.90
C CYS A 203 -6.14 -0.36 21.38
N ASP A 204 -5.49 -1.48 21.73
CA ASP A 204 -5.24 -1.90 23.12
C ASP A 204 -3.74 -1.70 23.44
N PRO A 205 -3.32 -0.47 23.78
CA PRO A 205 -1.91 -0.16 23.99
C PRO A 205 -1.36 -0.89 25.24
N PRO A 206 -0.15 -1.46 25.17
CA PRO A 206 0.48 -2.05 26.34
C PRO A 206 0.93 -0.94 27.32
N ALA A 207 1.09 -1.29 28.59
CA ALA A 207 1.41 -0.33 29.65
C ALA A 207 2.72 0.46 29.43
N ASN A 208 3.67 -0.10 28.66
CA ASN A 208 4.95 0.51 28.33
C ASN A 208 4.90 1.40 27.08
N ASP A 209 3.83 1.34 26.28
CA ASP A 209 3.60 2.24 25.15
C ASP A 209 2.12 2.63 25.03
N PRO A 210 1.68 3.65 25.78
CA PRO A 210 0.28 4.10 25.81
C PRO A 210 -0.26 4.62 24.47
N ASN A 211 0.60 4.88 23.48
CA ASN A 211 0.22 5.41 22.18
C ASN A 211 0.23 4.36 21.06
N ALA A 212 0.66 3.12 21.35
CA ALA A 212 0.69 2.06 20.36
C ALA A 212 -0.72 1.66 19.91
N CYS A 213 -0.81 1.15 18.69
CA CYS A 213 -2.01 0.49 18.21
C CYS A 213 -1.63 -0.89 17.66
N PRO A 214 -1.48 -1.91 18.53
CA PRO A 214 -0.93 -3.21 18.11
C PRO A 214 -1.65 -3.85 16.92
N VAL A 215 -2.97 -3.66 16.82
CA VAL A 215 -3.81 -4.16 15.71
C VAL A 215 -3.47 -3.51 14.37
N PHE A 216 -3.00 -2.25 14.39
CA PHE A 216 -2.51 -1.54 13.21
C PHE A 216 -1.01 -1.78 12.98
N ASP A 217 -0.20 -1.71 14.03
CA ASP A 217 1.26 -1.84 13.99
C ASP A 217 1.70 -3.20 13.44
N GLN A 218 0.91 -4.27 13.67
CA GLN A 218 1.16 -5.59 13.08
C GLN A 218 1.18 -5.61 11.55
N LEU A 219 0.56 -4.61 10.90
CA LEU A 219 0.49 -4.46 9.44
C LEU A 219 1.70 -3.74 8.85
N LEU A 220 2.57 -3.23 9.71
CA LEU A 220 3.78 -2.51 9.34
C LEU A 220 5.00 -3.41 9.45
N GLY A 221 5.95 -3.19 8.54
CA GLY A 221 7.25 -3.85 8.60
C GLY A 221 8.18 -3.45 7.46
N THR A 222 9.32 -4.13 7.36
CA THR A 222 10.33 -3.94 6.30
C THR A 222 10.30 -5.07 5.28
N ARG A 223 9.58 -6.15 5.62
CA ARG A 223 9.30 -7.33 4.81
C ARG A 223 7.82 -7.69 4.91
N MET A 224 7.28 -8.26 3.83
CA MET A 224 5.90 -8.69 3.77
C MET A 224 5.72 -9.92 2.90
N LEU A 225 4.76 -10.77 3.29
CA LEU A 225 4.29 -11.92 2.55
C LEU A 225 2.77 -11.84 2.51
N VAL A 226 2.19 -11.94 1.32
CA VAL A 226 0.76 -11.81 1.06
C VAL A 226 0.29 -12.95 0.17
N GLY A 227 -0.86 -13.52 0.50
CA GLY A 227 -1.56 -14.53 -0.28
C GLY A 227 -3.01 -14.10 -0.54
N ASN A 228 -3.48 -14.30 -1.77
CA ASN A 228 -4.86 -14.00 -2.15
C ASN A 228 -5.43 -15.14 -2.98
N VAL A 229 -6.71 -15.45 -2.76
CA VAL A 229 -7.48 -16.34 -3.62
C VAL A 229 -8.83 -15.70 -3.90
N GLU A 230 -9.25 -15.68 -5.16
CA GLU A 230 -10.55 -15.16 -5.59
C GLU A 230 -11.25 -16.13 -6.55
N LEU A 231 -12.54 -16.32 -6.35
CA LEU A 231 -13.47 -16.83 -7.34
C LEU A 231 -14.14 -15.65 -8.03
N ARG A 232 -14.05 -15.58 -9.37
CA ARG A 232 -14.56 -14.49 -10.21
C ARG A 232 -15.52 -15.02 -11.26
N PHE A 233 -16.62 -14.34 -11.53
CA PHE A 233 -17.51 -14.67 -12.65
C PHE A 233 -18.34 -13.45 -13.12
N PRO A 234 -18.71 -13.37 -14.41
CA PRO A 234 -19.55 -12.31 -14.94
C PRO A 234 -20.97 -12.44 -14.40
N LEU A 235 -21.40 -11.52 -13.53
CA LEU A 235 -22.66 -11.64 -12.79
C LEU A 235 -23.86 -11.74 -13.74
N PHE A 236 -24.00 -10.78 -14.65
CA PHE A 236 -25.14 -10.75 -15.58
C PHE A 236 -25.10 -11.92 -16.57
N GLY A 237 -23.90 -12.36 -16.98
CA GLY A 237 -23.72 -13.55 -17.80
C GLY A 237 -24.25 -14.81 -17.11
N VAL A 238 -23.93 -15.02 -15.83
CA VAL A 238 -24.42 -16.17 -15.04
C VAL A 238 -25.94 -16.08 -14.78
N LEU A 239 -26.48 -14.87 -14.60
CA LEU A 239 -27.92 -14.66 -14.42
C LEU A 239 -28.73 -14.74 -15.71
N GLY A 240 -28.09 -14.88 -16.88
CA GLY A 240 -28.78 -14.92 -18.18
C GLY A 240 -29.38 -13.57 -18.59
N ILE A 241 -28.91 -12.47 -18.01
CA ILE A 241 -29.40 -11.12 -18.31
C ILE A 241 -28.50 -10.52 -19.39
N GLY A 242 -29.03 -10.34 -20.60
CA GLY A 242 -28.28 -9.84 -21.76
C GLY A 242 -27.70 -10.97 -22.63
N SER A 243 -26.64 -10.69 -23.40
CA SER A 243 -26.04 -11.64 -24.33
C SER A 243 -24.51 -11.63 -24.26
N GLY A 244 -23.86 -12.69 -24.76
CA GLY A 244 -22.41 -12.84 -24.72
C GLY A 244 -21.87 -13.27 -23.34
N TYR A 245 -20.55 -13.23 -23.18
CA TYR A 245 -19.88 -13.73 -21.97
C TYR A 245 -20.25 -12.92 -20.71
N TYR A 246 -20.39 -11.59 -20.84
CA TYR A 246 -20.64 -10.69 -19.71
C TYR A 246 -22.13 -10.42 -19.44
N GLY A 247 -23.03 -10.73 -20.38
CA GLY A 247 -24.43 -10.34 -20.28
C GLY A 247 -24.62 -8.84 -20.54
N ALA A 248 -25.51 -8.20 -19.78
CA ALA A 248 -25.93 -6.81 -20.01
C ALA A 248 -24.83 -5.77 -19.76
N LEU A 249 -23.92 -6.02 -18.81
CA LEU A 249 -22.87 -5.08 -18.42
C LEU A 249 -21.56 -5.81 -18.08
N PRO A 250 -20.40 -5.18 -18.31
CA PRO A 250 -19.08 -5.71 -17.97
C PRO A 250 -18.83 -5.65 -16.45
N LEU A 251 -19.52 -6.51 -15.72
CA LEU A 251 -19.49 -6.61 -14.27
C LEU A 251 -19.09 -8.03 -13.85
N ASP A 252 -18.08 -8.13 -13.01
CA ASP A 252 -17.67 -9.38 -12.36
C ASP A 252 -18.09 -9.39 -10.89
N PHE A 253 -18.69 -10.49 -10.45
CA PHE A 253 -18.82 -10.80 -9.03
C PHE A 253 -17.58 -11.54 -8.55
N THR A 254 -17.18 -11.28 -7.30
CA THR A 254 -15.99 -11.85 -6.70
C THR A 254 -16.29 -12.36 -5.30
N VAL A 255 -15.74 -13.51 -4.95
CA VAL A 255 -15.65 -14.04 -3.59
C VAL A 255 -14.18 -14.29 -3.31
N PHE A 256 -13.68 -13.87 -2.16
CA PHE A 256 -12.25 -13.86 -1.92
C PHE A 256 -11.86 -14.19 -0.49
N GLY A 257 -10.59 -14.61 -0.35
CA GLY A 257 -9.88 -14.71 0.91
C GLY A 257 -8.47 -14.17 0.76
N ASP A 258 -8.07 -13.33 1.71
CA ASP A 258 -6.76 -12.71 1.78
C ASP A 258 -6.05 -13.09 3.06
N GLY A 259 -4.72 -13.14 3.01
CA GLY A 259 -3.87 -13.30 4.17
C GLY A 259 -2.55 -12.59 3.97
N GLY A 260 -1.96 -12.06 5.03
CA GLY A 260 -0.66 -11.44 4.94
C GLY A 260 0.03 -11.26 6.28
N VAL A 261 1.34 -11.11 6.23
CA VAL A 261 2.16 -10.76 7.39
C VAL A 261 3.18 -9.70 6.97
N ALA A 262 3.35 -8.68 7.81
CA ALA A 262 4.42 -7.70 7.70
C ALA A 262 5.31 -7.83 8.93
N TRP A 263 6.63 -7.76 8.75
CA TRP A 263 7.58 -7.97 9.83
C TRP A 263 8.89 -7.21 9.64
N GLU A 264 9.64 -7.14 10.74
CA GLU A 264 10.97 -6.51 10.85
C GLU A 264 12.01 -7.57 11.22
N SER A 265 13.29 -7.22 11.16
CA SER A 265 14.39 -8.17 11.36
C SER A 265 14.44 -8.77 12.77
N ASN A 266 13.93 -8.05 13.76
CA ASN A 266 13.91 -8.42 15.18
C ASN A 266 12.63 -9.16 15.62
N ILE A 267 11.59 -9.22 14.77
CA ILE A 267 10.32 -9.86 15.10
C ILE A 267 9.90 -10.72 13.91
N GLU A 268 10.23 -12.00 13.96
CA GLU A 268 9.95 -12.92 12.86
C GLU A 268 8.46 -13.36 12.81
N PRO A 269 7.96 -13.81 11.64
CA PRO A 269 6.65 -14.42 11.52
C PRO A 269 6.49 -15.67 12.38
N SER A 270 5.28 -15.91 12.87
CA SER A 270 4.98 -17.05 13.76
C SER A 270 5.21 -18.41 13.12
N PHE A 271 4.98 -18.54 11.81
CA PHE A 271 5.29 -19.77 11.06
C PHE A 271 6.79 -19.99 10.82
N ALA A 272 7.62 -19.00 11.12
CA ALA A 272 9.08 -19.07 11.06
C ALA A 272 9.73 -19.15 12.45
N GLY A 273 8.94 -19.26 13.53
CA GLY A 273 9.44 -19.39 14.90
C GLY A 273 9.46 -18.09 15.71
N GLY A 274 8.94 -16.99 15.17
CA GLY A 274 8.78 -15.72 15.90
C GLY A 274 7.36 -15.50 16.47
N ASP A 275 7.04 -14.24 16.77
CA ASP A 275 5.78 -13.86 17.41
C ASP A 275 4.81 -13.11 16.48
N ARG A 276 5.27 -12.66 15.30
CA ARG A 276 4.43 -11.86 14.40
C ARG A 276 3.35 -12.74 13.75
N LYS A 277 2.10 -12.49 14.10
CA LYS A 277 0.95 -13.24 13.55
C LYS A 277 0.53 -12.69 12.19
N PRO A 278 0.18 -13.56 11.23
CA PRO A 278 -0.47 -13.13 10.00
C PRO A 278 -1.89 -12.62 10.29
N VAL A 279 -2.37 -11.71 9.45
CA VAL A 279 -3.75 -11.25 9.42
C VAL A 279 -4.49 -11.85 8.23
N PHE A 280 -5.79 -12.03 8.36
CA PHE A 280 -6.65 -12.64 7.34
C PHE A 280 -7.95 -11.88 7.16
N SER A 281 -8.50 -11.95 5.95
CA SER A 281 -9.86 -11.50 5.67
C SER A 281 -10.54 -12.35 4.61
N ALA A 282 -11.86 -12.29 4.57
CA ALA A 282 -12.66 -12.87 3.49
C ALA A 282 -13.84 -11.98 3.17
N GLY A 283 -14.35 -12.08 1.94
CA GLY A 283 -15.46 -11.23 1.54
C GLY A 283 -16.00 -11.56 0.16
N ALA A 284 -16.91 -10.70 -0.27
CA ALA A 284 -17.45 -10.73 -1.60
C ALA A 284 -17.66 -9.31 -2.11
N GLY A 285 -17.64 -9.13 -3.42
CA GLY A 285 -17.72 -7.81 -4.02
C GLY A 285 -17.99 -7.83 -5.50
N PHE A 286 -18.18 -6.63 -6.04
CA PHE A 286 -18.41 -6.41 -7.46
C PHE A 286 -17.25 -5.59 -8.02
N ARG A 287 -16.83 -5.95 -9.24
CA ARG A 287 -15.96 -5.09 -10.06
C ARG A 287 -16.73 -4.67 -11.29
N PHE A 288 -16.67 -3.38 -11.61
CA PHE A 288 -17.34 -2.79 -12.74
C PHE A 288 -16.33 -2.07 -13.63
N ASN A 289 -16.32 -2.41 -14.92
CA ASN A 289 -15.52 -1.68 -15.89
C ASN A 289 -16.23 -0.37 -16.29
N LEU A 290 -15.69 0.76 -15.85
CA LEU A 290 -16.16 2.10 -16.17
C LEU A 290 -15.67 2.52 -17.57
N PHE A 291 -16.30 1.96 -18.61
CA PHE A 291 -16.10 2.35 -20.03
C PHE A 291 -14.65 2.22 -20.54
N GLY A 292 -13.87 1.30 -19.99
CA GLY A 292 -12.46 1.07 -20.32
C GLY A 292 -11.50 2.07 -19.69
N PHE A 293 -12.00 3.04 -18.91
CA PHE A 293 -11.18 4.06 -18.26
C PHE A 293 -10.65 3.61 -16.89
N ALA A 294 -11.53 3.02 -16.07
CA ALA A 294 -11.19 2.56 -14.73
C ALA A 294 -12.00 1.30 -14.37
N VAL A 295 -11.56 0.58 -13.34
CA VAL A 295 -12.33 -0.51 -12.74
C VAL A 295 -12.71 -0.07 -11.33
N ALA A 296 -14.01 0.10 -11.10
CA ALA A 296 -14.53 0.34 -9.76
C ALA A 296 -14.73 -1.00 -9.05
N GLU A 297 -14.29 -1.09 -7.80
CA GLU A 297 -14.42 -2.25 -6.95
C GLU A 297 -15.19 -1.85 -5.69
N LEU A 298 -16.23 -2.61 -5.35
CA LEU A 298 -16.98 -2.48 -4.12
C LEU A 298 -17.02 -3.84 -3.41
N ASN A 299 -16.39 -3.92 -2.24
CA ASN A 299 -16.31 -5.14 -1.45
C ASN A 299 -17.03 -4.99 -0.11
N LEU A 300 -17.66 -6.07 0.31
CA LEU A 300 -18.04 -6.31 1.69
C LEU A 300 -17.04 -7.30 2.29
N VAL A 301 -16.27 -6.86 3.28
CA VAL A 301 -15.10 -7.58 3.80
C VAL A 301 -15.27 -7.87 5.28
N ARG A 302 -14.89 -9.07 5.71
CA ARG A 302 -14.74 -9.43 7.11
C ARG A 302 -13.25 -9.59 7.45
N PRO A 303 -12.64 -8.62 8.13
CA PRO A 303 -11.30 -8.78 8.70
C PRO A 303 -11.38 -9.65 9.97
N PHE A 304 -10.59 -10.71 10.05
CA PHE A 304 -10.68 -11.65 11.17
C PHE A 304 -9.86 -11.22 12.39
N ASP A 305 -8.81 -10.42 12.16
CA ASP A 305 -7.86 -9.97 13.18
C ASP A 305 -8.11 -8.51 13.60
N ARG A 306 -9.38 -8.08 13.53
CA ARG A 306 -9.85 -6.76 13.99
C ARG A 306 -10.97 -6.95 15.00
N PRO A 307 -10.70 -6.83 16.31
CA PRO A 307 -11.62 -7.29 17.35
C PRO A 307 -12.96 -6.53 17.40
N ALA A 308 -12.97 -5.24 17.03
CA ALA A 308 -14.17 -4.41 17.09
C ALA A 308 -14.90 -4.25 15.74
N LYS A 309 -14.42 -4.88 14.65
CA LYS A 309 -15.02 -4.79 13.32
C LYS A 309 -15.51 -6.15 12.87
N ASN A 310 -16.74 -6.19 12.33
CA ASN A 310 -17.32 -7.43 11.82
C ASN A 310 -17.33 -7.44 10.29
N TRP A 311 -18.09 -6.53 9.68
CA TRP A 311 -18.12 -6.35 8.23
C TRP A 311 -17.85 -4.89 7.90
N VAL A 312 -16.98 -4.66 6.92
CA VAL A 312 -16.61 -3.33 6.45
C VAL A 312 -16.84 -3.23 4.94
N TRP A 313 -17.29 -2.07 4.50
CA TRP A 313 -17.37 -1.75 3.07
C TRP A 313 -16.06 -1.11 2.62
N GLU A 314 -15.54 -1.57 1.50
CA GLU A 314 -14.38 -0.96 0.85
C GLU A 314 -14.72 -0.60 -0.59
N PHE A 315 -14.32 0.61 -0.98
CA PHE A 315 -14.45 1.10 -2.35
C PHE A 315 -13.06 1.42 -2.89
N ASN A 316 -12.75 0.91 -4.09
CA ASN A 316 -11.45 1.11 -4.73
C ASN A 316 -11.59 1.36 -6.24
N LEU A 317 -10.56 1.98 -6.81
CA LEU A 317 -10.38 2.11 -8.26
C LEU A 317 -9.16 1.29 -8.67
N GLN A 318 -9.34 -0.02 -8.81
CA GLN A 318 -8.27 -0.95 -9.18
C GLN A 318 -8.83 -2.12 -10.02
N PRO A 319 -8.08 -2.58 -11.04
CA PRO A 319 -8.43 -3.82 -11.71
C PRO A 319 -8.19 -5.02 -10.77
N GLY A 320 -8.85 -6.13 -11.06
CA GLY A 320 -8.51 -7.41 -10.45
C GLY A 320 -7.05 -7.74 -10.72
N PHE A 321 -6.37 -8.24 -9.68
CA PHE A 321 -4.95 -8.58 -9.78
C PHE A 321 -4.69 -9.63 -10.85
#